data_AF-A0AAD4I2P2-F1
#
_entry.id   AF-A0AAD4I2P2-F1
#
_cell.length_a   1.000
_cell.length_b   1.000
_cell.length_c   1.000
_cell.angle_alpha   90.00
_cell.angle_beta   90.00
_cell.angle_gamma   90.00
#
_symmetry.space_group_name_H-M   'P 1'
#
loop_
_entity.id
_entity.type
_entity.pdbx_description
1 polymer ?
#
loop_
_entity_poly.entity_id
_entity_poly.type
_entity_poly.pdbx_seq_one_letter_code
_entity_poly.pdbx_strand_id
1 'polypeptide(L)'
;MPVKVITTELGHSLPPEAPHNITFHIPGWDTAKALRRGDPELLGRLASIYPRFGPWCEVRQLAAALHPLLALPATHGLLLFPSPDALPLAQAFSASPRRKPEHRIPPDQLLFRAVDIPLALPLPSEPDGDTAGRGEVVRLYAVAYPADRAPGAVGVWQNYGTGISSRLAAALLPAVEKGEVKVVEWKADGAGM
;
A
#
# COMPACT_ATOMS: atom_id res chain seq x y z
N MET A 1 6.52 -13.13 39.13
CA MET A 1 7.28 -12.23 38.24
C MET A 1 6.47 -10.95 38.07
N PRO A 2 7.03 -9.75 38.29
CA PRO A 2 6.29 -8.51 38.02
C PRO A 2 5.96 -8.41 36.53
N VAL A 3 4.70 -8.14 36.21
CA VAL A 3 4.26 -7.90 34.84
C VAL A 3 4.87 -6.58 34.38
N LYS A 4 5.67 -6.61 33.31
CA LYS A 4 6.26 -5.40 32.73
C LYS A 4 5.13 -4.57 32.13
N VAL A 5 4.97 -3.34 32.61
CA VAL A 5 3.97 -2.41 32.09
C VAL A 5 4.38 -1.99 30.68
N ILE A 6 3.49 -2.18 29.70
CA ILE A 6 3.69 -1.70 28.33
C ILE A 6 3.35 -0.21 28.31
N THR A 7 4.32 0.63 27.97
CA THR A 7 4.18 2.09 27.87
C THR A 7 4.09 2.59 26.43
N THR A 8 4.14 1.70 25.44
CA THR A 8 4.02 2.02 24.01
C THR A 8 2.66 2.60 23.71
N GLU A 9 2.59 3.67 22.93
CA GLU A 9 1.32 4.24 22.50
C GLU A 9 0.57 3.27 21.57
N LEU A 10 -0.76 3.32 21.58
CA LEU A 10 -1.59 2.54 20.66
C LEU A 10 -1.20 2.85 19.21
N GLY A 11 -1.07 1.82 18.38
CA GLY A 11 -0.78 1.97 16.95
C GLY A 11 0.70 2.22 16.64
N HIS A 12 1.55 2.42 17.64
CA HIS A 12 3.00 2.51 17.48
C HIS A 12 3.66 1.13 17.57
N SER A 13 4.86 1.02 17.01
CA SER A 13 5.60 -0.24 17.06
C SER A 13 6.15 -0.55 18.45
N LEU A 14 6.30 -1.83 18.78
CA LEU A 14 6.85 -2.23 20.08
C LEU A 14 8.32 -1.79 20.19
N PRO A 15 8.81 -1.44 21.40
CA PRO A 15 10.15 -0.88 21.55
C PRO A 15 11.25 -1.88 21.16
N PRO A 16 12.36 -1.41 20.56
CA PRO A 16 12.60 -0.03 20.13
C PRO A 16 11.75 0.35 18.91
N GLU A 17 11.14 1.53 18.95
CA GLU A 17 10.39 2.06 17.83
C GLU A 17 11.34 2.44 16.69
N ALA A 18 11.05 1.95 15.49
CA ALA A 18 11.86 2.18 14.31
C ALA A 18 10.99 2.22 13.04
N PRO A 19 11.42 2.95 12.00
CA PRO A 19 10.78 2.93 10.69
C PRO A 19 10.60 1.50 10.16
N HIS A 20 9.48 1.27 9.47
CA HIS A 20 9.18 -0.01 8.83
C HIS A 20 9.08 -1.23 9.76
N ASN A 21 9.00 -1.03 11.08
CA ASN A 21 8.64 -2.09 12.01
C ASN A 21 7.27 -2.67 11.65
N ILE A 22 7.15 -4.00 11.76
CA ILE A 22 5.95 -4.75 11.36
C ILE A 22 5.03 -5.11 12.53
N THR A 23 5.42 -4.74 13.75
CA THR A 23 4.66 -4.94 14.98
C THR A 23 4.01 -3.64 15.40
N PHE A 24 2.88 -3.71 16.09
CA PHE A 24 2.17 -2.54 16.57
C PHE A 24 1.40 -2.86 17.84
N HIS A 25 1.27 -1.88 18.72
CA HIS A 25 0.64 -2.05 20.01
C HIS A 25 -0.88 -1.86 19.91
N ILE A 26 -1.61 -2.90 20.31
CA ILE A 26 -3.07 -2.88 20.45
C ILE A 26 -3.41 -3.31 21.89
N PRO A 27 -3.77 -2.38 22.77
CA PRO A 27 -4.02 -2.68 24.18
C PRO A 27 -5.40 -3.32 24.38
N GLY A 28 -5.41 -4.54 24.92
CA GLY A 28 -6.63 -5.20 25.39
C GLY A 28 -7.54 -5.78 24.30
N TRP A 29 -8.50 -6.60 24.73
CA TRP A 29 -9.36 -7.37 23.83
C TRP A 29 -10.41 -6.52 23.10
N ASP A 30 -10.94 -5.48 23.75
CA ASP A 30 -11.94 -4.62 23.13
C ASP A 30 -11.36 -3.81 21.96
N THR A 31 -10.13 -3.31 22.11
CA THR A 31 -9.40 -2.66 21.02
C THR A 31 -9.09 -3.63 19.88
N ALA A 32 -8.70 -4.88 20.20
CA ALA A 32 -8.48 -5.91 19.18
C ALA A 32 -9.77 -6.25 18.40
N LYS A 33 -10.92 -6.32 19.09
CA LYS A 33 -12.23 -6.50 18.44
C LYS A 33 -12.62 -5.29 17.58
N ALA A 34 -12.33 -4.07 18.02
CA ALA A 34 -12.55 -2.86 17.23
C ALA A 34 -11.69 -2.86 15.94
N LEU A 35 -10.40 -3.23 16.06
CA LEU A 35 -9.51 -3.39 14.92
C LEU A 35 -10.05 -4.40 13.91
N ARG A 36 -10.49 -5.57 14.40
CA ARG A 36 -11.05 -6.64 13.56
C ARG A 36 -12.31 -6.21 12.80
N ARG A 37 -13.10 -5.31 13.38
CA ARG A 37 -14.31 -4.72 12.77
C ARG A 37 -14.02 -3.58 11.80
N GLY A 38 -12.76 -3.13 11.72
CA GLY A 38 -12.36 -2.03 10.85
C GLY A 38 -12.81 -0.67 11.37
N ASP A 39 -12.78 -0.46 12.69
CA ASP A 39 -13.13 0.81 13.32
C ASP A 39 -12.30 1.97 12.72
N PRO A 40 -12.91 2.97 12.06
CA PRO A 40 -12.17 3.99 11.32
C PRO A 40 -11.31 4.90 12.21
N GLU A 41 -11.78 5.22 13.42
CA GLU A 41 -11.04 6.05 14.37
C GLU A 41 -9.76 5.32 14.82
N LEU A 42 -9.90 4.03 15.15
CA LEU A 42 -8.77 3.20 15.52
C LEU A 42 -7.77 3.03 14.37
N LEU A 43 -8.26 2.73 13.16
CA LEU A 43 -7.40 2.58 11.97
C LEU A 43 -6.65 3.88 11.63
N GLY A 44 -7.27 5.04 11.88
CA GLY A 44 -6.64 6.35 11.69
C GLY A 44 -5.48 6.62 12.64
N ARG A 45 -5.39 5.91 13.77
CA ARG A 45 -4.34 6.06 14.78
C ARG A 45 -3.15 5.11 14.59
N LEU A 46 -3.18 4.22 13.59
CA LEU A 46 -2.11 3.25 13.38
C LEU A 46 -0.92 3.92 12.68
N ALA A 47 0.20 4.03 13.40
CA ALA A 47 1.48 4.52 12.88
C ALA A 47 2.36 3.38 12.33
N SER A 48 2.18 2.17 12.85
CA SER A 48 2.80 0.94 12.38
C SER A 48 1.75 -0.16 12.32
N ILE A 49 1.91 -1.08 11.38
CA ILE A 49 1.05 -2.23 11.20
C ILE A 49 1.75 -3.28 10.35
N TYR A 50 1.33 -4.54 10.49
CA TYR A 50 1.82 -5.59 9.62
C TYR A 50 1.51 -5.27 8.15
N PRO A 51 2.50 -5.19 7.24
CA PRO A 51 2.33 -4.66 5.88
C PRO A 51 1.28 -5.39 5.03
N ARG A 52 0.98 -6.65 5.33
CA ARG A 52 -0.06 -7.39 4.60
C ARG A 52 -1.47 -6.90 4.91
N PHE A 53 -1.70 -6.13 5.97
CA PHE A 53 -3.05 -5.65 6.27
C PHE A 53 -3.53 -4.56 5.30
N GLY A 54 -2.65 -3.99 4.49
CA GLY A 54 -2.99 -3.06 3.42
C GLY A 54 -1.81 -2.15 3.05
N PRO A 55 -2.02 -1.22 2.12
CA PRO A 55 -1.07 -0.13 1.91
C PRO A 55 -1.14 0.83 3.11
N TRP A 56 -0.08 0.89 3.90
CA TRP A 56 0.03 1.74 5.10
C TRP A 56 1.26 2.64 5.04
N CYS A 57 1.27 3.69 5.86
CA CYS A 57 2.40 4.60 6.05
C CYS A 57 2.95 5.15 4.72
N GLU A 58 4.24 4.93 4.42
CA GLU A 58 4.92 5.43 3.22
C GLU A 58 4.30 4.89 1.93
N VAL A 59 3.70 3.69 1.95
CA VAL A 59 2.97 3.16 0.79
C VAL A 59 1.74 4.03 0.49
N ARG A 60 1.03 4.52 1.52
CA ARG A 60 -0.10 5.44 1.32
C ARG A 60 0.35 6.79 0.80
N GLN A 61 1.47 7.31 1.31
CA GLN A 61 2.06 8.57 0.86
C GLN A 61 2.47 8.48 -0.62
N LEU A 62 3.17 7.40 -1.00
CA LEU A 62 3.54 7.15 -2.38
C LEU A 62 2.32 7.01 -3.29
N ALA A 63 1.31 6.25 -2.88
CA ALA A 63 0.07 6.11 -3.64
C ALA A 63 -0.65 7.46 -3.83
N ALA A 64 -0.68 8.30 -2.79
CA ALA A 64 -1.27 9.65 -2.88
C ALA A 64 -0.47 10.58 -3.80
N ALA A 65 0.87 10.52 -3.75
CA ALA A 65 1.75 11.32 -4.60
C ALA A 65 1.66 10.91 -6.09
N LEU A 66 1.50 9.61 -6.36
CA LEU A 66 1.31 9.09 -7.72
C LEU A 66 -0.09 9.35 -8.29
N HIS A 67 -1.11 9.49 -7.45
CA HIS A 67 -2.51 9.63 -7.86
C HIS A 67 -2.73 10.75 -8.91
N PRO A 68 -2.30 12.01 -8.68
CA PRO A 68 -2.43 13.06 -9.69
C PRO A 68 -1.56 12.84 -10.92
N LEU A 69 -0.35 12.28 -10.77
CA LEU A 69 0.57 12.00 -11.88
C LEU A 69 0.02 10.94 -12.85
N LEU A 70 -0.79 10.03 -12.33
CA LEU A 70 -1.45 8.97 -13.07
C LEU A 70 -2.82 9.37 -13.64
N ALA A 71 -3.23 10.62 -13.42
CA ALA A 71 -4.53 11.17 -13.83
C ALA A 71 -5.72 10.27 -13.40
N LEU A 72 -5.66 9.78 -12.15
CA LEU A 72 -6.69 8.87 -11.62
C LEU A 72 -7.91 9.66 -11.12
N PRO A 73 -9.13 9.08 -11.18
CA PRO A 73 -10.30 9.71 -10.59
C PRO A 73 -10.12 9.85 -9.06
N ALA A 74 -10.55 10.98 -8.48
CA ALA A 74 -10.47 11.23 -7.04
C ALA A 74 -11.23 10.18 -6.19
N THR A 75 -12.19 9.48 -6.81
CA THR A 75 -12.96 8.39 -6.18
C THR A 75 -12.21 7.06 -6.16
N HIS A 76 -11.02 6.96 -6.76
CA HIS A 76 -10.27 5.72 -6.85
C HIS A 76 -9.16 5.62 -5.81
N GLY A 77 -9.08 4.46 -5.15
CA GLY A 77 -7.89 4.03 -4.42
C GLY A 77 -6.84 3.46 -5.36
N LEU A 78 -5.61 3.28 -4.87
CA LEU A 78 -4.48 2.79 -5.65
C LEU A 78 -3.71 1.71 -4.89
N LEU A 79 -3.44 0.58 -5.54
CA LEU A 79 -2.52 -0.46 -5.06
C LEU A 79 -1.30 -0.52 -5.97
N LEU A 80 -0.13 -0.76 -5.38
CA LEU A 80 1.16 -0.77 -6.08
C LEU A 80 1.84 -2.13 -5.94
N PHE A 81 2.29 -2.69 -7.05
CA PHE A 81 2.89 -4.01 -7.13
C PHE A 81 4.22 -3.98 -7.90
N PRO A 82 5.20 -4.82 -7.55
CA PRO A 82 6.48 -4.91 -8.26
C PRO A 82 6.43 -5.81 -9.50
N SER A 83 5.35 -6.60 -9.69
CA SER A 83 5.20 -7.54 -10.80
C SER A 83 3.92 -7.27 -11.59
N PRO A 84 3.94 -7.39 -12.94
CA PRO A 84 2.75 -7.24 -13.77
C PRO A 84 1.71 -8.35 -13.53
N ASP A 85 2.12 -9.50 -12.97
CA ASP A 85 1.22 -10.63 -12.67
C ASP A 85 0.11 -10.25 -11.67
N ALA A 86 0.32 -9.17 -10.90
CA ALA A 86 -0.68 -8.65 -9.99
C ALA A 86 -1.92 -8.10 -10.70
N LEU A 87 -1.81 -7.68 -11.96
CA LEU A 87 -2.91 -7.06 -12.72
C LEU A 87 -4.00 -8.06 -13.11
N PRO A 88 -3.71 -9.19 -13.81
CA PRO A 88 -4.72 -10.21 -14.09
C PRO A 88 -5.28 -10.81 -12.81
N LEU A 89 -4.46 -10.90 -11.77
CA LEU A 89 -4.89 -11.35 -10.47
C LEU A 89 -5.89 -10.36 -9.83
N ALA A 90 -5.61 -9.06 -9.86
CA ALA A 90 -6.50 -8.02 -9.38
C ALA A 90 -7.83 -8.01 -10.14
N GLN A 91 -7.80 -8.16 -11.46
CA GLN A 91 -8.99 -8.28 -12.29
C GLN A 91 -9.84 -9.50 -11.90
N ALA A 92 -9.24 -10.69 -11.90
CA ALA A 92 -9.92 -11.93 -11.60
C ALA A 92 -10.49 -11.96 -10.18
N PHE A 93 -9.71 -11.46 -9.20
CA PHE A 93 -10.13 -11.39 -7.82
C PHE A 93 -11.28 -10.40 -7.62
N SER A 94 -11.15 -9.19 -8.14
CA SER A 94 -12.13 -8.10 -7.91
C SER A 94 -13.47 -8.35 -8.63
N ALA A 95 -13.43 -8.94 -9.83
CA ALA A 95 -14.61 -9.26 -10.62
C ALA A 95 -15.30 -10.57 -10.21
N SER A 96 -14.69 -11.36 -9.31
CA SER A 96 -15.17 -12.71 -8.98
C SER A 96 -16.65 -12.73 -8.56
N PRO A 97 -17.46 -13.66 -9.10
CA PRO A 97 -18.86 -13.81 -8.70
C PRO A 97 -19.02 -14.27 -7.25
N ARG A 98 -17.94 -14.79 -6.63
CA ARG A 98 -17.93 -15.21 -5.22
C ARG A 98 -17.83 -14.05 -4.23
N ARG A 99 -17.57 -12.83 -4.71
CA ARG A 99 -17.56 -11.63 -3.87
C ARG A 99 -18.98 -11.17 -3.59
N LYS A 100 -19.17 -10.52 -2.44
CA LYS A 100 -20.39 -9.76 -2.14
C LYS A 100 -20.64 -8.74 -3.26
N PRO A 101 -21.89 -8.55 -3.71
CA PRO A 101 -22.20 -7.64 -4.80
C PRO A 101 -21.65 -6.22 -4.59
N GLU A 102 -21.74 -5.69 -3.36
CA GLU A 102 -21.24 -4.36 -3.00
C GLU A 102 -19.70 -4.21 -3.03
N HIS A 103 -18.95 -5.31 -3.11
CA HIS A 103 -17.49 -5.32 -3.19
C HIS A 103 -16.99 -5.79 -4.56
N ARG A 104 -17.88 -6.21 -5.46
CA ARG A 104 -17.48 -6.68 -6.79
C ARG A 104 -17.12 -5.49 -7.66
N ILE A 105 -15.99 -5.56 -8.33
CA ILE A 105 -15.52 -4.50 -9.23
C ILE A 105 -15.51 -5.06 -10.65
N PRO A 106 -16.41 -4.56 -11.52
CA PRO A 106 -16.38 -4.84 -12.95
C PRO A 106 -15.00 -4.50 -13.56
N PRO A 107 -14.50 -5.29 -14.53
CA PRO A 107 -13.18 -5.04 -15.11
C PRO A 107 -13.01 -3.66 -15.76
N ASP A 108 -14.07 -3.07 -16.31
CA ASP A 108 -14.10 -1.72 -16.88
C ASP A 108 -13.95 -0.59 -15.84
N GLN A 109 -14.10 -0.92 -14.55
CA GLN A 109 -13.88 0.01 -13.43
C GLN A 109 -12.49 -0.16 -12.81
N LEU A 110 -11.64 -1.06 -13.33
CA LEU A 110 -10.25 -1.20 -12.91
C LEU A 110 -9.34 -0.49 -13.91
N LEU A 111 -8.55 0.45 -13.41
CA LEU A 111 -7.56 1.16 -14.23
C LEU A 111 -6.17 0.62 -13.92
N PHE A 112 -5.40 0.34 -14.96
CA PHE A 112 -4.03 -0.19 -14.83
C PHE A 112 -3.03 0.81 -15.35
N ARG A 113 -1.98 1.06 -14.56
CA ARG A 113 -0.87 1.94 -14.93
C ARG A 113 0.45 1.24 -14.64
N ALA A 114 1.49 1.63 -15.35
CA ALA A 114 2.86 1.27 -15.02
C ALA A 114 3.69 2.53 -14.92
N VAL A 115 4.60 2.58 -13.94
CA VAL A 115 5.48 3.73 -13.71
C VAL A 115 6.90 3.25 -13.45
N ASP A 116 7.85 4.00 -13.99
CA ASP A 116 9.28 3.85 -13.74
C ASP A 116 9.72 5.00 -12.83
N ILE A 117 10.31 4.66 -11.68
CA ILE A 117 10.72 5.62 -10.64
C ILE A 117 12.15 5.28 -10.19
N PRO A 118 13.10 6.24 -10.18
CA PRO A 118 14.45 6.01 -9.69
C PRO A 118 14.49 5.89 -8.16
N LEU A 119 15.37 5.04 -7.64
CA LEU A 119 15.61 4.89 -6.20
C LEU A 119 16.37 6.08 -5.62
N ALA A 120 15.76 6.75 -4.64
CA ALA A 120 16.40 7.73 -3.77
C ALA A 120 16.91 7.04 -2.50
N LEU A 121 18.19 6.64 -2.53
CA LEU A 121 18.91 6.05 -1.41
C LEU A 121 20.05 6.98 -0.95
N PRO A 122 20.55 6.91 0.29
CA PRO A 122 20.00 6.10 1.37
C PRO A 122 18.63 6.66 1.78
N LEU A 123 17.86 5.89 2.55
CA LEU A 123 16.52 6.29 2.96
C LEU A 123 16.60 7.55 3.84
N PRO A 124 15.64 8.48 3.79
CA PRO A 124 15.62 9.64 4.68
C PRO A 124 15.69 9.28 6.17
N SER A 125 15.12 8.13 6.55
CA SER A 125 15.12 7.63 7.93
C SER A 125 16.39 6.86 8.32
N GLU A 126 17.27 6.56 7.36
CA GLU A 126 18.50 5.79 7.55
C GLU A 126 19.65 6.49 6.78
N PRO A 127 20.07 7.71 7.19
CA PRO A 127 20.99 8.54 6.41
C PRO A 127 22.37 7.92 6.22
N ASP A 128 22.81 7.05 7.13
CA ASP A 128 24.05 6.28 7.05
C ASP A 128 23.85 4.88 6.42
N GLY A 129 22.68 4.64 5.81
CA GLY A 129 22.29 3.38 5.21
C GLY A 129 22.97 3.08 3.88
N ASP A 130 22.63 1.93 3.31
CA ASP A 130 23.16 1.49 2.02
C ASP A 130 22.74 2.44 0.89
N THR A 131 23.65 2.63 -0.06
CA THR A 131 23.45 3.46 -1.26
C THR A 131 23.52 2.64 -2.55
N ALA A 132 23.76 1.32 -2.45
CA ALA A 132 23.71 0.42 -3.57
C ALA A 132 22.35 0.52 -4.28
N GLY A 133 22.39 0.68 -5.60
CA GLY A 133 21.19 0.86 -6.41
C GLY A 133 20.60 2.28 -6.41
N ARG A 134 21.26 3.28 -5.80
CA ARG A 134 20.84 4.70 -5.94
C ARG A 134 20.73 5.05 -7.43
N GLY A 135 19.57 5.58 -7.83
CA GLY A 135 19.28 5.95 -9.20
C GLY A 135 18.86 4.80 -10.11
N GLU A 136 18.91 3.54 -9.65
CA GLU A 136 18.30 2.43 -10.38
C GLU A 136 16.79 2.64 -10.48
N VAL A 137 16.25 2.32 -11.65
CA VAL A 137 14.83 2.53 -11.95
C VAL A 137 14.05 1.29 -11.56
N VAL A 138 13.07 1.48 -10.69
CA VAL A 138 12.11 0.45 -10.29
C VAL A 138 10.82 0.67 -11.07
N ARG A 139 10.33 -0.39 -11.72
CA ARG A 139 9.01 -0.41 -12.33
C ARG A 139 7.97 -0.86 -11.33
N LEU A 140 6.91 -0.07 -11.15
CA LEU A 140 5.73 -0.44 -10.41
C LEU A 140 4.52 -0.58 -11.34
N TYR A 141 3.63 -1.51 -10.97
CA TYR A 141 2.34 -1.74 -11.61
C TYR A 141 1.24 -1.33 -10.66
N ALA A 142 0.39 -0.43 -11.11
CA ALA A 142 -0.62 0.21 -10.28
C ALA A 142 -2.02 -0.28 -10.69
N VAL A 143 -2.81 -0.65 -9.69
CA VAL A 143 -4.23 -0.98 -9.84
C VAL A 143 -5.05 0.10 -9.16
N ALA A 144 -5.75 0.92 -9.95
CA ALA A 144 -6.72 1.86 -9.42
C ALA A 144 -8.13 1.26 -9.44
N TYR A 145 -8.90 1.53 -8.39
CA TYR A 145 -10.21 0.91 -8.17
C TYR A 145 -11.16 1.86 -7.43
N PRO A 146 -12.50 1.76 -7.60
CA PRO A 146 -13.46 2.57 -6.86
C PRO A 146 -13.32 2.37 -5.34
N ALA A 147 -13.06 3.45 -4.60
CA ALA A 147 -12.72 3.40 -3.17
C ALA A 147 -13.87 2.88 -2.30
N ASP A 148 -15.13 3.10 -2.71
CA ASP A 148 -16.33 2.55 -2.08
C ASP A 148 -16.40 1.02 -2.16
N ARG A 149 -15.64 0.42 -3.09
CA ARG A 149 -15.49 -1.04 -3.27
C ARG A 149 -14.14 -1.55 -2.81
N ALA A 150 -13.42 -0.84 -1.94
CA ALA A 150 -12.07 -1.22 -1.51
C ALA A 150 -11.88 -2.67 -1.05
N PRO A 151 -12.82 -3.31 -0.30
CA PRO A 151 -12.68 -4.74 0.04
C PRO A 151 -12.54 -5.62 -1.20
N GLY A 152 -13.11 -5.18 -2.32
CA GLY A 152 -13.06 -5.67 -3.70
C GLY A 152 -11.66 -5.77 -4.32
N ALA A 153 -10.78 -4.83 -4.01
CA ALA A 153 -9.44 -4.77 -4.59
C ALA A 153 -8.34 -5.15 -3.58
N VAL A 154 -8.45 -4.65 -2.34
CA VAL A 154 -7.40 -4.75 -1.30
C VAL A 154 -7.11 -6.20 -0.90
N GLY A 155 -8.05 -7.13 -1.12
CA GLY A 155 -7.82 -8.54 -0.83
C GLY A 155 -6.71 -9.18 -1.67
N VAL A 156 -6.35 -8.66 -2.85
CA VAL A 156 -5.16 -9.14 -3.58
C VAL A 156 -3.90 -8.83 -2.80
N TRP A 157 -3.78 -7.60 -2.29
CA TRP A 157 -2.70 -7.20 -1.39
C TRP A 157 -2.65 -8.08 -0.14
N GLN A 158 -3.79 -8.23 0.54
CA GLN A 158 -3.85 -8.91 1.84
C GLN A 158 -3.56 -10.41 1.74
N ASN A 159 -4.19 -11.09 0.78
CA ASN A 159 -4.13 -12.54 0.68
C ASN A 159 -2.84 -13.02 0.03
N TYR A 160 -2.38 -12.36 -1.04
CA TYR A 160 -1.16 -12.77 -1.74
C TYR A 160 0.09 -12.16 -1.13
N GLY A 161 -0.01 -10.99 -0.49
CA GLY A 161 1.15 -10.33 0.12
C GLY A 161 2.17 -9.83 -0.90
N THR A 162 1.76 -9.55 -2.14
CA THR A 162 2.64 -9.17 -3.26
C THR A 162 2.74 -7.66 -3.49
N GLY A 163 2.14 -6.85 -2.61
CA GLY A 163 2.29 -5.39 -2.64
C GLY A 163 3.72 -4.95 -2.33
N ILE A 164 4.05 -3.70 -2.67
CA ILE A 164 5.35 -3.12 -2.31
C ILE A 164 5.53 -2.98 -0.78
N SER A 165 6.78 -3.01 -0.32
CA SER A 165 7.11 -2.74 1.08
C SER A 165 7.10 -1.24 1.39
N SER A 166 6.95 -0.89 2.67
CA SER A 166 7.13 0.49 3.15
C SER A 166 8.54 1.02 2.88
N ARG A 167 9.56 0.16 2.96
CA ARG A 167 10.95 0.52 2.67
C ARG A 167 11.17 0.87 1.20
N LEU A 168 10.60 0.09 0.28
CA LEU A 168 10.62 0.43 -1.14
C LEU A 168 9.84 1.72 -1.40
N ALA A 169 8.68 1.89 -0.77
CA ALA A 169 7.91 3.13 -0.91
C ALA A 169 8.69 4.37 -0.44
N ALA A 170 9.38 4.28 0.70
CA ALA A 170 10.24 5.34 1.22
C ALA A 170 11.41 5.68 0.28
N ALA A 171 11.98 4.67 -0.41
CA ALA A 171 13.04 4.88 -1.39
C ALA A 171 12.55 5.57 -2.68
N LEU A 172 11.27 5.43 -3.03
CA LEU A 172 10.71 5.96 -4.27
C LEU A 172 10.03 7.33 -4.07
N LEU A 173 9.46 7.58 -2.89
CA LEU A 173 8.67 8.78 -2.60
C LEU A 173 9.41 10.11 -2.92
N PRO A 174 10.71 10.30 -2.56
CA PRO A 174 11.40 11.55 -2.87
C PRO A 174 11.54 11.84 -4.37
N ALA A 175 11.68 10.80 -5.20
CA ALA A 175 11.71 10.95 -6.65
C ALA A 175 10.33 11.35 -7.20
N VAL A 176 9.26 10.74 -6.67
CA VAL A 176 7.89 11.09 -7.04
C VAL A 176 7.55 12.54 -6.69
N GLU A 177 7.93 13.00 -5.50
CA GLU A 177 7.70 14.39 -5.06
C GLU A 177 8.44 15.43 -5.92
N LYS A 178 9.59 15.05 -6.51
CA LYS A 178 10.32 15.88 -7.49
C LYS A 178 9.77 15.78 -8.91
N GLY A 179 8.78 14.93 -9.15
CA GLY A 179 8.24 14.68 -10.49
C GLY A 179 9.14 13.79 -11.36
N GLU A 180 10.10 13.08 -10.77
CA GLU A 180 10.98 12.12 -11.45
C GLU A 180 10.25 10.78 -11.68
N VAL A 181 9.09 10.83 -12.36
CA VAL A 181 8.26 9.67 -12.65
C VAL A 181 8.04 9.58 -14.15
N LYS A 182 8.34 8.42 -14.72
CA LYS A 182 8.00 8.12 -16.10
C LYS A 182 6.79 7.19 -16.12
N VAL A 183 5.66 7.70 -16.59
CA VAL A 183 4.49 6.85 -16.90
C VAL A 183 4.84 6.01 -18.12
N VAL A 184 4.73 4.70 -17.96
CA VAL A 184 5.02 3.73 -19.02
C VAL A 184 3.73 3.47 -19.79
N GLU A 185 3.84 3.44 -21.12
CA GLU A 185 2.72 3.09 -21.98
C GLU A 185 2.18 1.71 -21.60
N TRP A 186 0.87 1.64 -21.34
CA TRP A 186 0.20 0.43 -20.88
C TRP A 186 -0.90 0.05 -21.87
N LYS A 187 -0.98 -1.25 -22.20
CA LYS A 187 -1.75 -1.73 -23.34
C LYS A 187 -3.27 -1.68 -23.16
N ALA A 188 -3.78 -1.89 -21.96
CA ALA A 188 -5.22 -1.87 -21.68
C ALA A 188 -5.56 -1.80 -20.19
N ASP A 189 -6.67 -1.13 -19.87
CA ASP A 189 -7.35 -1.23 -18.58
C ASP A 189 -8.10 -2.58 -18.47
N GLY A 190 -8.73 -2.88 -17.32
CA GLY A 190 -9.23 -4.23 -17.02
C GLY A 190 -10.26 -4.80 -18.01
N ALA A 191 -10.96 -3.99 -18.80
CA ALA A 191 -11.87 -4.47 -19.85
C ALA A 191 -11.16 -5.01 -21.10
N GLY A 192 -9.90 -4.61 -21.34
CA GLY A 192 -9.14 -4.94 -22.56
C GLY A 192 -7.91 -5.82 -22.31
N MET A 193 -7.75 -6.33 -21.09
CA MET A 193 -6.66 -7.22 -20.68
C MET A 193 -7.17 -8.65 -20.56
#